data_AF-A0A356TBL3-F1
#
_entry.id   AF-A0A356TBL3-F1
#
_cell.length_a   1.000
_cell.length_b   1.000
_cell.length_c   1.000
_cell.angle_alpha   90.00
_cell.angle_beta   90.00
_cell.angle_gamma   90.00
#
_symmetry.space_group_name_H-M   'P 1'
#
loop_
_entity.id
_entity.type
_entity.pdbx_description
1 polymer ?
#
loop_
_entity_poly.entity_id
_entity_poly.type
_entity_poly.pdbx_seq_one_letter_code
_entity_poly.pdbx_strand_id
1 'polypeptide(L)'
;MAGEIEDRGGAQVHWLVAGKFGLGERKKTLALTRADFDDALKSRGIEIVARVPDAVGSDETRTYTLKVESLKHLTLKHVVGAIPELTELAAKADQVAKLKDPSVDSLREVVGEGK
;
A
#
# COMPACT_ATOMS: atom_id res chain seq x y z
N MET A 1 -37.68 49.30 -1.43
CA MET A 1 -37.94 47.95 -0.88
C MET A 1 -37.06 46.98 -1.64
N ALA A 2 -35.97 46.53 -1.01
CA ALA A 2 -35.10 45.52 -1.58
C ALA A 2 -35.80 44.16 -1.41
N GLY A 3 -36.01 43.46 -2.53
CA GLY A 3 -36.50 42.08 -2.49
C GLY A 3 -35.40 41.19 -1.94
N GLU A 4 -35.69 40.52 -0.83
CA GLU A 4 -34.90 39.39 -0.33
C GLU A 4 -34.72 38.37 -1.45
N ILE A 5 -33.47 38.12 -1.83
CA ILE A 5 -33.12 36.93 -2.58
C ILE A 5 -33.11 35.82 -1.54
N GLU A 6 -34.23 35.10 -1.42
CA GLU A 6 -34.29 33.83 -0.69
C GLU A 6 -33.21 32.91 -1.26
N ASP A 7 -32.20 32.63 -0.45
CA ASP A 7 -31.18 31.62 -0.68
C ASP A 7 -31.88 30.25 -0.72
N ARG A 8 -32.30 29.84 -1.92
CA ARG A 8 -32.82 28.49 -2.17
C ARG A 8 -31.67 27.52 -1.98
N GLY A 9 -31.54 27.02 -0.75
CA GLY A 9 -30.58 26.00 -0.35
C GLY A 9 -30.39 24.95 -1.45
N GLY A 10 -29.20 24.96 -2.05
CA GLY A 10 -28.88 24.13 -3.19
C GLY A 10 -28.98 22.66 -2.83
N ALA A 11 -29.79 21.90 -3.58
CA ALA A 11 -29.82 20.45 -3.46
C ALA A 11 -28.44 19.88 -3.81
N GLN A 12 -27.81 19.19 -2.86
CA GLN A 12 -26.55 18.49 -3.09
C GLN A 12 -26.81 17.06 -3.56
N VAL A 13 -26.14 16.66 -4.63
CA VAL A 13 -26.19 15.28 -5.14
C VAL A 13 -25.21 14.43 -4.35
N HIS A 14 -25.70 13.39 -3.69
CA HIS A 14 -24.88 12.41 -2.98
C HIS A 14 -24.92 11.06 -3.70
N TRP A 15 -23.74 10.51 -3.98
CA TRP A 15 -23.58 9.19 -4.57
C TRP A 15 -23.36 8.14 -3.49
N LEU A 16 -24.24 7.15 -3.41
CA LEU A 16 -24.04 6.00 -2.54
C LEU A 16 -23.19 4.96 -3.25
N VAL A 17 -22.03 4.63 -2.69
CA VAL A 17 -21.19 3.54 -3.16
C VAL A 17 -21.23 2.40 -2.16
N ALA A 18 -21.74 1.24 -2.57
CA ALA A 18 -21.86 0.05 -1.74
C ALA A 18 -21.00 -1.09 -2.30
N GLY A 19 -20.25 -1.75 -1.42
CA GLY A 19 -19.32 -2.81 -1.79
C GLY A 19 -18.60 -3.41 -0.58
N LYS A 20 -17.78 -4.43 -0.82
CA LYS A 20 -16.92 -5.05 0.21
C LYS A 20 -15.60 -4.28 0.30
N PHE A 21 -15.55 -3.29 1.18
CA PHE A 21 -14.39 -2.41 1.37
C PHE A 21 -13.47 -2.82 2.54
N GLY A 22 -13.59 -4.04 3.06
CA GLY A 22 -12.77 -4.57 4.15
C GLY A 22 -13.16 -5.99 4.54
N LEU A 23 -12.46 -6.55 5.54
CA LEU A 23 -12.69 -7.90 6.06
C LEU A 23 -13.68 -7.95 7.25
N GLY A 24 -14.00 -6.79 7.86
CA GLY A 24 -14.89 -6.70 9.02
C GLY A 24 -16.39 -6.57 8.67
N GLU A 25 -17.24 -6.65 9.70
CA GLU A 25 -18.69 -6.54 9.57
C GLU A 25 -19.18 -5.18 9.02
N ARG A 26 -20.45 -5.15 8.58
CA ARG A 26 -21.13 -3.94 8.06
C ARG A 26 -20.94 -2.76 9.00
N LYS A 27 -20.18 -1.76 8.56
CA LYS A 27 -20.03 -0.47 9.26
C LYS A 27 -21.00 0.56 8.70
N LYS A 28 -21.33 1.56 9.53
CA LYS A 28 -22.17 2.73 9.18
C LYS A 28 -21.68 3.41 7.89
N THR A 29 -22.63 3.96 7.12
CA THR A 29 -22.36 4.81 5.95
C THR A 29 -21.42 5.95 6.32
N LEU A 30 -20.44 6.24 5.47
CA LEU A 30 -19.48 7.32 5.63
C LEU A 30 -19.62 8.30 4.47
N ALA A 31 -19.74 9.58 4.78
CA ALA A 31 -19.57 10.63 3.79
C ALA A 31 -18.06 10.86 3.60
N LEU A 32 -17.59 10.69 2.37
CA LEU A 32 -16.17 10.85 2.02
C LEU A 32 -16.03 12.02 1.06
N THR A 33 -15.07 12.88 1.35
CA THR A 33 -14.57 13.88 0.40
C THR A 33 -13.17 13.48 -0.06
N ARG A 34 -12.66 14.14 -1.09
CA ARG A 34 -11.28 13.97 -1.53
C ARG A 34 -10.27 14.34 -0.43
N ALA A 35 -10.59 15.34 0.41
CA ALA A 35 -9.69 15.82 1.45
C ALA A 35 -9.56 14.81 2.61
N ASP A 36 -10.65 14.12 2.94
CA ASP A 36 -10.72 13.29 4.14
C ASP A 36 -10.49 11.79 3.86
N PHE A 37 -10.22 11.44 2.60
CA PHE A 37 -10.18 10.05 2.16
C PHE A 37 -9.03 9.25 2.80
N ASP A 38 -7.82 9.82 2.85
CA ASP A 38 -6.66 9.12 3.44
C ASP A 38 -6.82 8.95 4.96
N ASP A 39 -7.39 9.93 5.66
CA ASP A 39 -7.69 9.81 7.10
C ASP A 39 -8.79 8.77 7.36
N ALA A 40 -9.78 8.70 6.48
CA ALA A 40 -10.77 7.64 6.51
C ALA A 40 -10.15 6.26 6.28
N LEU A 41 -9.19 6.10 5.36
CA LEU A 41 -8.46 4.84 5.17
C LEU A 41 -7.69 4.44 6.43
N LYS A 42 -6.91 5.37 7.01
CA LYS A 42 -6.14 5.16 8.25
C LYS A 42 -7.01 4.70 9.40
N SER A 43 -8.09 5.43 9.68
CA SER A 43 -9.00 5.13 10.79
C SER A 43 -9.69 3.76 10.67
N ARG A 44 -9.78 3.23 9.44
CA ARG A 44 -10.39 1.91 9.20
C ARG A 44 -9.42 0.75 9.43
N GLY A 45 -8.11 1.01 9.48
CA GLY A 45 -7.09 -0.01 9.69
C GLY A 45 -7.18 -1.10 8.63
N ILE A 46 -7.26 -0.71 7.35
CA ILE A 46 -7.35 -1.68 6.26
C ILE A 46 -6.04 -2.44 6.16
N GLU A 47 -6.11 -3.76 6.27
CA GLU A 47 -4.98 -4.67 6.14
C GLU A 47 -5.20 -5.61 4.97
N ILE A 48 -4.16 -5.76 4.15
CA ILE A 48 -4.11 -6.75 3.08
C ILE A 48 -3.17 -7.86 3.55
N VAL A 49 -3.72 -9.06 3.70
CA VAL A 49 -2.94 -10.27 3.99
C VAL A 49 -2.83 -11.07 2.70
N ALA A 50 -1.60 -11.23 2.19
CA ALA A 50 -1.33 -11.95 0.95
C ALA A 50 -0.40 -13.13 1.23
N ARG A 51 -0.79 -14.32 0.74
CA ARG A 51 0.10 -15.48 0.67
C ARG A 51 0.69 -15.54 -0.73
N VAL A 52 2.00 -15.46 -0.82
CA VAL A 52 2.74 -15.38 -2.09
C VAL A 52 3.75 -16.52 -2.12
N PRO A 53 3.83 -17.29 -3.22
CA PRO A 53 4.91 -18.25 -3.42
C PRO A 53 6.28 -17.55 -3.33
N ASP A 54 7.21 -18.14 -2.59
CA ASP A 54 8.57 -17.63 -2.47
C ASP A 54 9.35 -17.91 -3.76
N ALA A 55 9.62 -16.87 -4.53
CA ALA A 55 10.45 -16.95 -5.74
C ALA A 55 11.95 -16.86 -5.44
N VAL A 56 12.36 -16.68 -4.18
CA VAL A 56 13.74 -16.31 -3.80
C VAL A 56 14.54 -17.47 -3.20
N GLY A 57 13.92 -18.55 -2.70
CA GLY A 57 14.76 -19.71 -2.31
C GLY A 57 14.17 -20.91 -1.60
N SER A 58 12.89 -20.97 -1.23
CA SER A 58 12.42 -22.07 -0.34
C SER A 58 11.29 -22.96 -0.86
N ASP A 59 10.73 -22.73 -2.06
CA ASP A 59 9.50 -23.41 -2.54
C ASP A 59 8.29 -23.29 -1.58
N GLU A 60 8.38 -22.47 -0.52
CA GLU A 60 7.32 -22.23 0.45
C GLU A 60 6.49 -20.98 0.12
N THR A 61 5.25 -20.93 0.62
CA THR A 61 4.43 -19.70 0.56
C THR A 61 4.75 -18.78 1.73
N ARG A 62 5.11 -17.53 1.47
CA ARG A 62 5.29 -16.49 2.50
C ARG A 62 4.01 -15.67 2.67
N THR A 63 3.70 -15.32 3.92
CA THR A 63 2.55 -14.45 4.23
C THR A 63 3.03 -13.05 4.54
N TYR A 64 2.53 -12.07 3.79
CA TYR A 64 2.80 -10.66 4.01
C TYR A 64 1.56 -9.94 4.48
N THR A 65 1.73 -9.00 5.42
CA THR A 65 0.66 -8.12 5.91
C THR A 65 1.02 -6.68 5.56
N LEU A 66 0.17 -6.03 4.77
CA LEU A 66 0.33 -4.64 4.35
C LEU A 66 -0.77 -3.77 4.97
N LYS A 67 -0.37 -2.72 5.69
CA LYS A 67 -1.29 -1.70 6.20
C LYS A 67 -1.53 -0.61 5.16
N VAL A 68 -2.79 -0.38 4.82
CA VAL A 68 -3.20 0.60 3.81
C VAL A 68 -3.73 1.85 4.50
N GLU A 69 -2.86 2.85 4.60
CA GLU A 69 -3.17 4.15 5.21
C GLU A 69 -3.38 5.26 4.17
N SER A 70 -2.97 5.02 2.93
CA SER A 70 -3.22 5.91 1.79
C SER A 70 -3.24 5.10 0.51
N LEU A 71 -3.80 5.67 -0.56
CA LEU A 71 -3.78 5.03 -1.89
C LEU A 71 -2.35 4.79 -2.41
N LYS A 72 -1.37 5.57 -1.95
CA LYS A 72 0.03 5.40 -2.35
C LYS A 72 0.61 4.08 -1.86
N HIS A 73 0.09 3.50 -0.78
CA HIS A 73 0.56 2.21 -0.24
C HIS A 73 0.27 1.04 -1.18
N LEU A 74 -0.62 1.21 -2.16
CA LEU A 74 -0.92 0.22 -3.19
C LEU A 74 0.04 0.31 -4.40
N THR A 75 1.01 1.22 -4.37
CA THR A 75 2.06 1.29 -5.40
C THR A 75 3.19 0.33 -5.08
N LEU A 76 3.80 -0.27 -6.11
CA LEU A 76 4.91 -1.23 -5.96
C LEU A 76 6.02 -0.70 -5.05
N LYS A 77 6.41 0.57 -5.21
CA LYS A 77 7.45 1.23 -4.40
C LYS A 77 7.14 1.18 -2.89
N HIS A 78 5.89 1.46 -2.52
CA HIS A 78 5.49 1.46 -1.11
C HIS A 78 5.27 0.04 -0.58
N VAL A 79 4.79 -0.88 -1.42
CA VAL A 79 4.68 -2.31 -1.05
C VAL A 79 6.06 -2.89 -0.74
N VAL A 80 7.04 -2.67 -1.62
CA VAL A 80 8.43 -3.10 -1.41
C VAL A 80 9.03 -2.44 -0.16
N GLY A 81 8.83 -1.13 0.01
CA GLY A 81 9.32 -0.39 1.18
C GLY A 81 8.64 -0.76 2.50
N ALA A 82 7.42 -1.33 2.47
CA ALA A 82 6.71 -1.77 3.65
C ALA A 82 7.11 -3.18 4.12
N ILE A 83 7.81 -3.94 3.28
CA ILE A 83 8.25 -5.31 3.56
C ILE A 83 9.78 -5.30 3.74
N PRO A 84 10.30 -5.47 4.96
CA PRO A 84 11.73 -5.36 5.24
C PRO A 84 12.60 -6.25 4.35
N GLU A 85 12.19 -7.52 4.13
CA GLU A 85 12.99 -8.46 3.35
C GLU A 85 13.12 -8.03 1.87
N LEU A 86 12.07 -7.43 1.30
CA LEU A 86 12.11 -6.92 -0.07
C LEU A 86 12.95 -5.65 -0.18
N THR A 87 12.99 -4.84 0.88
CA THR A 87 13.84 -3.65 0.93
C THR A 87 15.32 -4.04 0.97
N GLU A 88 15.67 -5.05 1.77
CA GLU A 88 17.04 -5.60 1.82
C GLU A 88 17.43 -6.21 0.47
N LEU A 89 16.54 -6.96 -0.17
CA LEU A 89 16.78 -7.53 -1.48
C LEU A 89 16.99 -6.44 -2.55
N ALA A 90 16.17 -5.39 -2.55
CA ALA A 90 16.32 -4.26 -3.45
C ALA A 90 17.65 -3.54 -3.24
N ALA A 91 18.07 -3.34 -1.98
CA ALA A 91 19.35 -2.72 -1.67
C ALA A 91 20.54 -3.57 -2.15
N LYS A 92 20.47 -4.89 -1.97
CA LYS A 92 21.49 -5.83 -2.49
C LYS A 92 21.52 -5.82 -4.02
N ALA A 93 20.36 -5.83 -4.68
CA ALA A 93 20.27 -5.74 -6.14
C ALA A 93 20.90 -4.44 -6.66
N ASP A 94 20.65 -3.30 -6.01
CA ASP A 94 21.26 -2.02 -6.34
C ASP A 94 22.78 -2.02 -6.15
N GLN A 95 23.29 -2.71 -5.12
CA GLN A 95 24.73 -2.85 -4.90
C GLN A 95 25.37 -3.72 -5.98
N VAL A 96 24.74 -4.85 -6.35
CA VAL A 96 25.19 -5.71 -7.46
C VAL A 96 25.19 -4.95 -8.78
N ALA A 97 24.15 -4.17 -9.07
CA ALA A 97 24.06 -3.36 -10.28
C ALA A 97 25.16 -2.27 -10.38
N LYS A 98 25.76 -1.88 -9.25
CA LYS A 98 26.85 -0.90 -9.18
C LYS A 98 28.23 -1.54 -9.19
N LEU A 99 28.35 -2.86 -9.12
CA LEU A 99 29.62 -3.55 -9.24
C LEU A 99 30.20 -3.34 -10.64
N LYS A 100 31.44 -2.85 -10.70
CA LYS A 100 32.19 -2.70 -11.96
C LYS A 100 32.69 -4.04 -12.49
N ASP A 101 32.82 -5.04 -11.62
CA ASP A 101 33.25 -6.40 -11.96
C ASP A 101 32.34 -7.42 -11.25
N PRO A 102 31.47 -8.15 -11.98
CA PRO A 102 30.55 -9.12 -11.42
C PRO A 102 31.24 -10.48 -11.19
N SER A 103 32.41 -10.48 -10.54
CA SER A 103 33.08 -11.72 -10.14
C SER A 103 32.34 -12.41 -8.98
N VAL A 104 32.51 -13.73 -8.84
CA VAL A 104 31.86 -14.53 -7.78
C VAL A 104 32.26 -14.04 -6.38
N ASP A 105 33.49 -13.55 -6.22
CA ASP A 105 34.00 -13.02 -4.96
C ASP A 105 33.34 -11.67 -4.61
N SER A 106 33.21 -10.76 -5.59
CA SER A 106 32.48 -9.50 -5.44
C SER A 106 30.99 -9.71 -5.13
N LEU A 107 30.38 -10.76 -5.69
CA LEU A 107 28.99 -11.12 -5.42
C LEU A 107 28.81 -11.73 -4.03
N ARG A 108 29.75 -12.55 -3.53
CA ARG A 108 29.74 -13.08 -2.16
C ARG A 108 29.87 -11.99 -1.11
N GLU A 109 30.69 -10.97 -1.37
CA GLU A 109 30.84 -9.82 -0.47
C GLU A 109 29.53 -9.03 -0.30
N VAL A 110 28.74 -8.90 -1.38
CA VAL A 110 27.48 -8.14 -1.38
C VAL A 110 26.28 -8.95 -0.88
N VAL A 111 26.19 -10.23 -1.24
CA VAL A 111 25.01 -11.06 -0.93
C VAL A 111 25.17 -11.78 0.42
N GLY A 112 26.41 -12.02 0.87
CA GLY A 112 26.77 -12.93 1.96
C GLY A 112 26.86 -14.39 1.49
N GLU A 113 27.59 -15.24 2.23
CA GLU A 113 27.58 -16.68 1.96
C GLU A 113 26.14 -17.20 2.18
N GLY A 114 25.47 -17.54 1.09
CA GLY A 114 24.12 -18.12 1.11
C GLY A 114 24.10 -19.31 2.06
N LYS A 115 23.12 -19.31 2.96
CA LYS A 115 22.88 -20.40 3.90
C LYS A 115 21.88 -21.38 3.29
#